data_AF-A0A5C6NQ56-F1
#
_entry.id   AF-A0A5C6NQ56-F1
#
_cell.length_a   1.000
_cell.length_b   1.000
_cell.length_c   1.000
_cell.angle_alpha   90.00
_cell.angle_beta   90.00
_cell.angle_gamma   90.00
#
_symmetry.space_group_name_H-M   'P 1'
#
loop_
_entity.id
_entity.type
_entity.pdbx_description
1 polymer ?
#
loop_
_entity_poly.entity_id
_entity_poly.type
_entity_poly.pdbx_seq_one_letter_code
_entity_poly.pdbx_strand_id
1 'polypeptide(L)'
;MADEEAEVDPSPEKGIGETVLELRERLQKLEEVALRQSSESAIQSSTLYCQGFCRTLLEFAGRWSIEEDPLPLVEVYIVALLSYAQASSYLSLQCENVPLVVERLSLSFVELLLSLKITVPEDLWKKFQLSVQFSSAKLQENGISQPSVLVGLCHYDGVWNSQVLKGLLSREKLQPEEVATFLMQEGPVLLEMRVKQLMKDSQAEKAAALAAVCSQCPAFPEKSSFKQLYLVCLCATSERDQLMEELSKEDCHDALEMICNLESDGDEKAAFSLCSAFLTRQLLQGDSYCAWELTLFWSKLLKRLEPTEQAFLDQCRQMSLLSKTVYHILFLIKVVQSEIDHTGLPVCIEMCIRALRVESDDGNTKASVCKTISCLLPTDLEVKRACQLTEFLLEPTVDAYYAVETLYNEPDQKVEEEKMPVPNSLRCELLLVLKTQWPFDPEFWDWRTLKRQCLALMGEEASIVSSIDLLNEEEPQQDEEAFSQVTSRTADYQFLEFRGRI
;
A
#
# COMPACT_ATOMS: atom_id res chain seq x y z
N MET A 1 51.88 20.61 31.24
CA MET A 1 50.43 20.87 31.27
C MET A 1 49.89 20.45 29.92
N ALA A 2 48.83 19.64 29.98
CA ALA A 2 48.07 19.02 28.89
C ALA A 2 48.67 17.75 28.30
N ASP A 3 48.24 16.65 28.90
CA ASP A 3 48.33 15.25 28.51
C ASP A 3 47.81 14.98 27.09
N GLU A 4 48.54 14.15 26.36
CA GLU A 4 48.03 13.32 25.28
C GLU A 4 47.24 12.16 25.91
N GLU A 5 45.93 12.31 26.03
CA GLU A 5 45.05 11.15 26.21
C GLU A 5 44.98 10.39 24.89
N ALA A 6 45.91 9.45 24.72
CA ALA A 6 45.75 8.35 23.79
C ALA A 6 44.54 7.53 24.25
N GLU A 7 43.44 7.61 23.50
CA GLU A 7 42.38 6.61 23.58
C GLU A 7 43.00 5.23 23.30
N VAL A 8 43.06 4.44 24.37
CA VAL A 8 43.46 3.04 24.31
C VAL A 8 42.37 2.29 23.56
N ASP A 9 42.66 1.99 22.31
CA ASP A 9 41.93 1.06 21.45
C ASP A 9 41.64 -0.25 22.22
N PRO A 10 40.37 -0.65 22.42
CA PRO A 10 40.04 -1.76 23.31
C PRO A 10 40.30 -3.11 22.63
N SER A 11 41.50 -3.66 22.88
CA SER A 11 41.85 -5.09 22.89
C SER A 11 41.71 -5.90 21.57
N PRO A 12 42.58 -6.91 21.35
CA PRO A 12 42.55 -7.73 20.14
C PRO A 12 41.28 -8.58 20.11
N GLU A 13 40.66 -8.71 18.94
CA GLU A 13 39.51 -9.58 18.67
C GLU A 13 39.69 -10.94 19.36
N LYS A 14 38.90 -11.19 20.41
CA LYS A 14 38.82 -12.52 21.05
C LYS A 14 38.47 -13.55 19.99
N GLY A 15 39.19 -14.66 19.94
CA GLY A 15 38.94 -15.71 18.95
C GLY A 15 37.50 -16.24 19.02
N ILE A 16 36.95 -16.65 17.87
CA ILE A 16 35.58 -17.20 17.75
C ILE A 16 35.34 -18.31 18.79
N GLY A 17 36.29 -19.22 18.94
CA GLY A 17 36.22 -20.33 19.91
C GLY A 17 36.15 -19.86 21.37
N GLU A 18 36.86 -18.79 21.73
CA GLU A 18 36.82 -18.23 23.09
C GLU A 18 35.46 -17.59 23.38
N THR A 19 34.88 -16.91 22.38
CA THR A 19 33.59 -16.25 22.54
C THR A 19 32.44 -17.25 22.63
N VAL A 20 32.49 -18.34 21.85
CA VAL A 20 31.53 -19.45 21.92
C VAL A 20 31.60 -20.18 23.27
N LEU A 21 32.80 -20.32 23.84
CA LEU A 21 32.98 -20.87 25.19
C LEU A 21 32.42 -19.93 26.26
N GLU A 22 32.73 -18.63 26.18
CA GLU A 22 32.21 -17.61 27.10
C GLU A 22 30.67 -17.59 27.10
N LEU A 23 30.04 -17.69 25.92
CA LEU A 23 28.58 -17.80 25.80
C LEU A 23 28.04 -19.03 26.55
N ARG A 24 28.65 -20.20 26.32
CA ARG A 24 28.23 -21.44 26.95
C ARG A 24 28.30 -21.36 28.48
N GLU A 25 29.40 -20.86 29.01
CA GLU A 25 29.59 -20.69 30.46
C GLU A 25 28.55 -19.71 31.05
N ARG A 26 28.25 -18.61 30.34
CA ARG A 26 27.30 -17.61 30.81
C ARG A 26 25.86 -18.13 30.79
N LEU A 27 25.48 -18.91 29.78
CA LEU A 27 24.17 -19.57 29.71
C LEU A 27 24.03 -20.68 30.78
N GLN A 28 25.09 -21.46 31.03
CA GLN A 28 25.09 -22.46 32.10
C GLN A 28 24.97 -21.82 33.49
N LYS A 29 25.73 -20.75 33.75
CA LYS A 29 25.61 -20.00 35.00
C LYS A 29 24.21 -19.40 35.17
N LEU A 30 23.58 -18.94 34.09
CA LEU A 30 22.20 -18.46 34.11
C LEU A 30 21.23 -19.58 34.47
N GLU A 31 21.36 -20.77 33.89
CA GLU A 31 20.57 -21.95 34.25
C GLU A 31 20.71 -22.28 35.75
N GLU A 32 21.94 -22.32 36.26
CA GLU A 32 22.20 -22.65 37.66
C GLU A 32 21.56 -21.63 38.62
N VAL A 33 21.76 -20.35 38.37
CA VAL A 33 21.27 -19.28 39.26
C VAL A 33 19.75 -19.11 39.14
N ALA A 34 19.23 -19.03 37.92
CA ALA A 34 17.83 -18.68 37.68
C ALA A 34 16.87 -19.86 37.85
N LEU A 35 17.33 -21.11 37.65
CA LEU A 35 16.46 -22.29 37.69
C LEU A 35 16.78 -23.21 38.87
N ARG A 36 18.06 -23.54 39.12
CA ARG A 36 18.43 -24.56 40.13
C ARG A 36 18.58 -24.01 41.55
N GLN A 37 19.05 -22.78 41.69
CA GLN A 37 19.29 -22.11 42.99
C GLN A 37 18.21 -21.09 43.35
N SER A 38 17.18 -20.96 42.51
CA SER A 38 16.12 -19.98 42.70
C SER A 38 15.22 -20.32 43.89
N SER A 39 14.90 -19.32 44.70
CA SER A 39 13.85 -19.38 45.73
C SER A 39 12.48 -18.91 45.21
N GLU A 40 12.41 -18.43 43.97
CA GLU A 40 11.19 -17.92 43.35
C GLU A 40 10.26 -19.05 42.87
N SER A 41 9.02 -18.72 42.52
CA SER A 41 8.11 -19.70 41.89
C SER A 41 8.67 -20.21 40.56
N ALA A 42 8.25 -21.41 40.14
CA ALA A 42 8.72 -22.02 38.87
C ALA A 42 8.42 -21.13 37.64
N ILE A 43 7.29 -20.39 37.66
CA ILE A 43 6.89 -19.47 36.58
C ILE A 43 7.80 -18.25 36.54
N GLN A 44 8.07 -17.62 37.69
CA GLN A 44 8.97 -16.46 37.79
C GLN A 44 10.40 -16.83 37.44
N SER A 45 10.88 -17.98 37.93
CA SER A 45 12.20 -18.52 37.62
C SER A 45 12.37 -18.75 36.10
N SER A 46 11.36 -19.36 35.45
CA SER A 46 11.34 -19.55 33.99
C SER A 46 11.33 -18.22 33.22
N THR A 47 10.60 -17.21 33.74
CA THR A 47 10.54 -15.87 33.15
C THR A 47 11.89 -15.16 33.22
N LEU A 48 12.54 -15.18 34.39
CA LEU A 48 13.86 -14.60 34.59
C LEU A 48 14.92 -15.28 33.72
N TYR A 49 14.87 -16.61 33.63
CA TYR A 49 15.74 -17.37 32.72
C TYR A 49 15.51 -16.95 31.26
N CYS A 50 14.26 -16.92 30.77
CA CYS A 50 13.97 -16.52 29.39
C CYS A 50 14.46 -15.10 29.06
N GLN A 51 14.26 -14.14 29.96
CA GLN A 51 14.73 -12.77 29.77
C GLN A 51 16.27 -12.68 29.78
N GLY A 52 16.92 -13.37 30.73
CA GLY A 52 18.38 -13.44 30.81
C GLY A 52 19.01 -14.13 29.60
N PHE A 53 18.35 -15.18 29.10
CA PHE A 53 18.75 -15.93 27.91
C PHE A 53 18.71 -15.03 26.69
N CYS A 54 17.58 -14.36 26.43
CA CYS A 54 17.46 -13.43 25.30
C CYS A 54 18.48 -12.29 25.38
N ARG A 55 18.69 -11.69 26.56
CA ARG A 55 19.68 -10.63 26.75
C ARG A 55 21.10 -11.12 26.44
N THR A 56 21.46 -12.29 26.95
CA THR A 56 22.79 -12.88 26.71
C THR A 56 22.96 -13.22 25.24
N LEU A 57 21.96 -13.83 24.61
CA LEU A 57 22.01 -14.15 23.18
C LEU A 57 22.17 -12.90 22.31
N LEU A 58 21.42 -11.84 22.59
CA LEU A 58 21.53 -10.57 21.85
C LEU A 58 22.90 -9.90 22.04
N GLU A 59 23.47 -9.93 23.25
CA GLU A 59 24.81 -9.41 23.52
C GLU A 59 25.88 -10.13 22.68
N PHE A 60 25.79 -11.46 22.58
CA PHE A 60 26.78 -12.25 21.85
C PHE A 60 26.53 -12.22 20.34
N ALA A 61 25.28 -12.37 19.88
CA ALA A 61 24.95 -12.25 18.46
C ALA A 61 25.29 -10.85 17.90
N GLY A 62 25.20 -9.79 18.71
CA GLY A 62 25.58 -8.44 18.31
C GLY A 62 27.08 -8.20 18.12
N ARG A 63 27.95 -9.18 18.44
CA ARG A 63 29.42 -9.05 18.27
C ARG A 63 29.88 -9.30 16.83
N TRP A 64 29.01 -9.85 15.97
CA TRP A 64 29.38 -10.19 14.58
C TRP A 64 28.37 -9.64 13.58
N SER A 65 28.88 -9.17 12.45
CA SER A 65 28.08 -8.79 11.28
C SER A 65 27.84 -10.02 10.41
N ILE A 66 26.58 -10.21 9.97
CA ILE A 66 26.20 -11.27 9.02
C ILE A 66 26.94 -11.10 7.68
N GLU A 67 27.29 -9.88 7.30
CA GLU A 67 27.94 -9.60 6.02
C GLU A 67 29.45 -9.90 6.02
N GLU A 68 30.11 -9.73 7.17
CA GLU A 68 31.57 -9.83 7.29
C GLU A 68 32.02 -11.24 7.71
N ASP A 69 31.46 -11.76 8.81
CA ASP A 69 31.81 -13.09 9.32
C ASP A 69 30.59 -13.77 9.96
N PRO A 70 29.77 -14.48 9.17
CA PRO A 70 28.51 -15.04 9.66
C PRO A 70 28.62 -16.45 10.28
N LEU A 71 29.74 -17.17 10.08
CA LEU A 71 29.91 -18.51 10.65
C LEU A 71 29.94 -18.53 12.19
N PRO A 72 30.58 -17.55 12.88
CA PRO A 72 30.49 -17.41 14.33
C PRO A 72 29.05 -17.33 14.83
N LEU A 73 28.18 -16.62 14.10
CA LEU A 73 26.76 -16.51 14.47
C LEU A 73 26.07 -17.88 14.41
N VAL A 74 26.36 -18.70 13.41
CA VAL A 74 25.83 -20.07 13.35
C VAL A 74 26.23 -20.87 14.60
N GLU A 75 27.49 -20.74 15.05
CA GLU A 75 27.94 -21.39 16.29
C GLU A 75 27.25 -20.86 17.55
N VAL A 76 27.04 -19.54 17.63
CA VAL A 76 26.29 -18.89 18.71
C VAL A 76 24.87 -19.43 18.80
N TYR A 77 24.16 -19.53 17.67
CA TYR A 77 22.81 -20.07 17.62
C TYR A 77 22.76 -21.58 17.95
N ILE A 78 23.76 -22.37 17.51
CA ILE A 78 23.88 -23.78 17.91
C ILE A 78 24.01 -23.90 19.43
N VAL A 79 24.91 -23.11 20.05
CA VAL A 79 25.10 -23.14 21.50
C VAL A 79 23.84 -22.69 22.22
N ALA A 80 23.20 -21.62 21.77
CA ALA A 80 21.95 -21.13 22.34
C ALA A 80 20.84 -22.19 22.32
N LEU A 81 20.67 -22.88 21.18
CA LEU A 81 19.67 -23.94 21.01
C LEU A 81 19.94 -25.15 21.91
N LEU A 82 21.21 -25.56 22.02
CA LEU A 82 21.61 -26.66 22.90
C LEU A 82 21.43 -26.30 24.38
N SER A 83 21.86 -25.11 24.78
CA SER A 83 21.72 -24.61 26.16
C SER A 83 20.26 -24.50 26.57
N TYR A 84 19.39 -23.97 25.70
CA TYR A 84 17.96 -23.89 25.99
C TYR A 84 17.33 -25.28 26.13
N ALA A 85 17.67 -26.21 25.24
CA ALA A 85 17.19 -27.59 25.32
C ALA A 85 17.67 -28.30 26.59
N GLN A 86 18.89 -28.03 27.07
CA GLN A 86 19.37 -28.58 28.34
C GLN A 86 18.62 -28.01 29.55
N ALA A 87 18.36 -26.70 29.57
CA ALA A 87 17.60 -26.05 30.62
C ALA A 87 16.12 -26.46 30.65
N SER A 88 15.59 -26.99 29.54
CA SER A 88 14.15 -27.25 29.36
C SER A 88 13.51 -28.15 30.42
N SER A 89 14.25 -29.06 31.05
CA SER A 89 13.73 -29.91 32.13
C SER A 89 13.38 -29.16 33.41
N TYR A 90 13.88 -27.93 33.56
CA TYR A 90 13.63 -27.08 34.73
C TYR A 90 12.64 -25.93 34.44
N LEU A 91 12.19 -25.80 33.19
CA LEU A 91 11.27 -24.75 32.76
C LEU A 91 9.82 -25.16 33.00
N SER A 92 9.01 -24.20 33.44
CA SER A 92 7.57 -24.38 33.62
C SER A 92 6.82 -24.13 32.32
N LEU A 93 6.05 -25.12 31.86
CA LEU A 93 5.15 -25.00 30.70
C LEU A 93 4.01 -23.98 30.91
N GLN A 94 3.77 -23.55 32.15
CA GLN A 94 2.79 -22.50 32.47
C GLN A 94 3.33 -21.09 32.17
N CYS A 95 4.62 -20.95 31.86
CA CYS A 95 5.22 -19.69 31.47
C CYS A 95 5.14 -19.51 29.94
N GLU A 96 4.38 -18.51 29.48
CA GLU A 96 4.19 -18.21 28.06
C GLU A 96 5.51 -17.89 27.32
N ASN A 97 6.52 -17.37 28.04
CA ASN A 97 7.82 -17.07 27.47
C ASN A 97 8.59 -18.32 27.03
N VAL A 98 8.33 -19.48 27.64
CA VAL A 98 9.10 -20.70 27.37
C VAL A 98 8.95 -21.18 25.92
N PRO A 99 7.74 -21.50 25.43
CA PRO A 99 7.57 -21.87 24.02
C PRO A 99 7.92 -20.72 23.07
N LEU A 100 7.60 -19.47 23.43
CA LEU A 100 7.84 -18.30 22.58
C LEU A 100 9.33 -18.05 22.30
N VAL A 101 10.19 -18.19 23.31
CA VAL A 101 11.64 -17.98 23.13
C VAL A 101 12.24 -19.03 22.20
N VAL A 102 11.84 -20.29 22.33
CA VAL A 102 12.32 -21.37 21.44
C VAL A 102 11.86 -21.16 20.00
N GLU A 103 10.60 -20.77 19.82
CA GLU A 103 10.03 -20.45 18.52
C GLU A 103 10.81 -19.30 17.84
N ARG A 104 10.96 -18.17 18.53
CA ARG A 104 11.71 -17.01 18.01
C ARG A 104 13.17 -17.30 17.77
N LEU A 105 13.82 -18.05 18.67
CA LEU A 105 15.21 -18.49 18.49
C LEU A 105 15.36 -19.28 17.19
N SER A 106 14.43 -20.18 16.92
CA SER A 106 14.50 -21.05 15.76
C SER A 106 14.20 -20.32 14.47
N LEU A 107 13.22 -19.42 14.46
CA LEU A 107 12.95 -18.55 13.31
C LEU A 107 14.15 -17.65 13.02
N SER A 108 14.72 -17.01 14.04
CA SER A 108 15.92 -16.17 13.88
C SER A 108 17.11 -16.98 13.33
N PHE A 109 17.25 -18.24 13.77
CA PHE A 109 18.31 -19.10 13.27
C PHE A 109 18.10 -19.52 11.81
N VAL A 110 16.86 -19.85 11.43
CA VAL A 110 16.52 -20.14 10.02
C VAL A 110 16.76 -18.91 9.14
N GLU A 111 16.37 -17.72 9.60
CA GLU A 111 16.60 -16.46 8.89
C GLU A 111 18.09 -16.21 8.66
N LEU A 112 18.92 -16.36 9.70
CA LEU A 112 20.37 -16.30 9.58
C LEU A 112 20.86 -17.27 8.50
N LEU A 113 20.50 -18.56 8.61
CA LEU A 113 20.93 -19.61 7.69
C LEU A 113 20.52 -19.33 6.23
N LEU A 114 19.30 -18.82 6.01
CA LEU A 114 18.80 -18.44 4.70
C LEU A 114 19.55 -17.24 4.12
N SER A 115 19.97 -16.29 4.97
CA SER A 115 20.67 -15.06 4.56
C SER A 115 22.15 -15.26 4.18
N LEU A 116 22.74 -16.41 4.53
CA LEU A 116 24.14 -16.70 4.27
C LEU A 116 24.47 -16.70 2.77
N LYS A 117 25.45 -15.89 2.37
CA LYS A 117 25.99 -15.89 0.99
C LYS A 117 27.07 -16.95 0.77
N ILE A 118 27.60 -17.51 1.86
CA ILE A 118 28.63 -18.55 1.85
C ILE A 118 28.01 -19.91 2.13
N THR A 119 28.64 -20.97 1.60
CA THR A 119 28.27 -22.34 1.97
C THR A 119 28.81 -22.64 3.36
N VAL A 120 27.93 -23.14 4.25
CA VAL A 120 28.34 -23.59 5.58
C VAL A 120 29.27 -24.80 5.44
N PRO A 121 30.46 -24.80 6.08
CA PRO A 121 31.37 -25.94 6.04
C PRO A 121 30.69 -27.24 6.51
N GLU A 122 31.02 -28.37 5.90
CA GLU A 122 30.37 -29.67 6.19
C GLU A 122 30.41 -30.05 7.67
N ASP A 123 31.53 -29.81 8.35
CA ASP A 123 31.69 -30.15 9.78
C ASP A 123 30.76 -29.31 10.65
N LEU A 124 30.60 -28.03 10.32
CA LEU A 124 29.69 -27.12 11.02
C LEU A 124 28.22 -27.47 10.71
N TRP A 125 27.92 -27.87 9.48
CA TRP A 125 26.58 -28.32 9.10
C TRP A 125 26.17 -29.62 9.80
N LYS A 126 27.09 -30.60 9.90
CA LYS A 126 26.86 -31.82 10.69
C LYS A 126 26.64 -31.51 12.16
N LYS A 127 27.44 -30.59 12.73
CA LYS A 127 27.26 -30.09 14.11
C LYS A 127 25.87 -29.47 14.28
N PHE A 128 25.42 -28.67 13.32
CA PHE A 128 24.07 -28.11 13.30
C PHE A 128 22.99 -29.20 13.31
N GLN A 129 23.04 -30.16 12.37
CA GLN A 129 22.06 -31.25 12.26
C GLN A 129 21.93 -32.06 13.56
N LEU A 130 23.07 -32.47 14.13
CA LEU A 130 23.08 -33.22 15.40
C LEU A 130 22.52 -32.38 16.56
N SER A 131 22.83 -31.08 16.58
CA SER A 131 22.34 -30.17 17.63
C SER A 131 20.83 -29.95 17.54
N VAL A 132 20.28 -29.80 16.33
CA VAL A 132 18.83 -29.67 16.12
C VAL A 132 18.12 -30.97 16.51
N GLN A 133 18.63 -32.13 16.09
CA GLN A 133 18.05 -33.42 16.47
C GLN A 133 18.03 -33.63 17.99
N PHE A 134 19.15 -33.35 18.66
CA PHE A 134 19.23 -33.44 20.12
C PHE A 134 18.25 -32.48 20.80
N SER A 135 18.28 -31.20 20.41
CA SER A 135 17.42 -30.18 21.02
C SER A 135 15.94 -30.47 20.77
N SER A 136 15.58 -30.98 19.59
CA SER A 136 14.22 -31.38 19.24
C SER A 136 13.71 -32.50 20.13
N ALA A 137 14.46 -33.60 20.23
CA ALA A 137 14.11 -34.71 21.10
C ALA A 137 13.97 -34.24 22.56
N LYS A 138 14.90 -33.40 23.03
CA LYS A 138 14.90 -32.97 24.43
C LYS A 138 13.75 -32.02 24.79
N LEU A 139 13.43 -31.10 23.90
CA LEU A 139 12.31 -30.17 24.08
C LEU A 139 10.97 -30.92 24.02
N GLN A 140 10.85 -31.90 23.11
CA GLN A 140 9.66 -32.75 23.00
C GLN A 140 9.46 -33.63 24.24
N GLU A 141 10.53 -34.22 24.79
CA GLU A 141 10.49 -34.98 26.07
C GLU A 141 9.89 -34.15 27.20
N ASN A 142 10.18 -32.85 27.22
CA ASN A 142 9.73 -31.92 28.27
C ASN A 142 8.40 -31.22 27.94
N GLY A 143 7.70 -31.64 26.87
CA GLY A 143 6.40 -31.09 26.48
C GLY A 143 6.45 -29.69 25.88
N ILE A 144 7.63 -29.20 25.50
CA ILE A 144 7.79 -27.94 24.77
C ILE A 144 7.68 -28.25 23.28
N SER A 145 6.58 -27.82 22.66
CA SER A 145 6.40 -27.89 21.22
C SER A 145 7.54 -27.14 20.52
N GLN A 146 8.44 -27.88 19.87
CA GLN A 146 9.55 -27.30 19.12
C GLN A 146 9.07 -26.82 17.73
N PRO A 147 9.71 -25.80 17.14
CA PRO A 147 9.38 -25.36 15.80
C PRO A 147 9.94 -26.36 14.79
N SER A 148 9.02 -26.94 14.02
CA SER A 148 9.26 -27.87 12.91
C SER A 148 10.24 -27.36 11.85
N VAL A 149 10.45 -26.05 11.78
CA VAL A 149 11.17 -25.35 10.71
C VAL A 149 12.65 -25.75 10.62
N LEU A 150 13.37 -25.84 11.76
CA LEU A 150 14.78 -26.25 11.78
C LEU A 150 14.98 -27.73 11.42
N VAL A 151 14.03 -28.58 11.82
CA VAL A 151 14.05 -30.01 11.49
C VAL A 151 13.89 -30.22 9.99
N GLY A 152 13.04 -29.41 9.33
CA GLY A 152 12.90 -29.39 7.87
C GLY A 152 14.24 -29.24 7.16
N LEU A 153 15.07 -28.28 7.58
CA LEU A 153 16.40 -28.02 7.01
C LEU A 153 17.41 -29.15 7.20
N CYS A 154 17.27 -29.97 8.25
CA CYS A 154 18.23 -31.02 8.57
C CYS A 154 18.24 -32.18 7.57
N HIS A 155 17.21 -32.30 6.73
CA HIS A 155 17.10 -33.36 5.72
C HIS A 155 18.03 -33.17 4.52
N TYR A 156 18.70 -32.02 4.42
CA TYR A 156 19.52 -31.66 3.27
C TYR A 156 20.94 -31.31 3.71
N ASP A 157 21.91 -31.50 2.81
CA ASP A 157 23.31 -31.11 3.00
C ASP A 157 23.52 -29.62 2.69
N GLY A 158 22.68 -28.77 3.27
CA GLY A 158 22.74 -27.32 3.14
C GLY A 158 21.38 -26.68 2.90
N VAL A 159 21.29 -25.40 3.24
CA VAL A 159 20.03 -24.63 3.25
C VAL A 159 19.35 -24.62 1.89
N TRP A 160 20.08 -24.46 0.79
CA TRP A 160 19.54 -24.37 -0.57
C TRP A 160 19.85 -25.59 -1.44
N ASN A 161 20.27 -26.71 -0.83
CA ASN A 161 20.85 -27.85 -1.55
C ASN A 161 19.88 -28.97 -1.95
N SER A 162 18.59 -28.86 -1.60
CA SER A 162 17.55 -29.76 -2.09
C SER A 162 17.47 -29.75 -3.62
N GLN A 163 17.47 -30.93 -4.25
CA GLN A 163 17.37 -31.06 -5.71
C GLN A 163 15.99 -30.61 -6.22
N VAL A 164 14.93 -30.96 -5.48
CA VAL A 164 13.56 -30.50 -5.79
C VAL A 164 13.49 -28.98 -5.73
N LEU A 165 14.07 -28.36 -4.68
CA LEU A 165 14.11 -26.91 -4.57
C LEU A 165 14.88 -26.28 -5.74
N LYS A 166 16.07 -26.78 -6.09
CA LYS A 166 16.85 -26.27 -7.22
C LYS A 166 16.10 -26.39 -8.55
N GLY A 167 15.40 -27.50 -8.78
CA GLY A 167 14.56 -27.69 -9.96
C GLY A 167 13.38 -26.71 -9.99
N LEU A 168 12.70 -26.50 -8.86
CA LEU A 168 11.61 -25.51 -8.72
C LEU A 168 12.10 -24.09 -9.04
N LEU A 169 13.22 -23.67 -8.44
CA LEU A 169 13.80 -22.35 -8.66
C LEU A 169 14.30 -22.16 -10.11
N SER A 170 14.63 -23.25 -10.80
CA SER A 170 15.07 -23.22 -12.21
C SER A 170 13.91 -23.41 -13.20
N ARG A 171 12.65 -23.46 -12.72
CA ARG A 171 11.43 -23.73 -13.50
C ARG A 171 11.51 -25.06 -14.28
N GLU A 172 12.20 -26.05 -13.73
CA GLU A 172 12.28 -27.39 -14.32
C GLU A 172 10.95 -28.15 -14.16
N LYS A 173 10.68 -29.06 -15.10
CA LYS A 173 9.50 -29.94 -15.01
C LYS A 173 9.80 -31.09 -14.04
N LEU A 174 9.34 -30.92 -12.81
CA LEU A 174 9.44 -31.92 -11.75
C LEU A 174 8.19 -32.79 -11.66
N GLN A 175 8.31 -33.97 -11.06
CA GLN A 175 7.15 -34.83 -10.84
C GLN A 175 6.26 -34.23 -9.73
N PRO A 176 4.93 -34.14 -9.93
CA PRO A 176 4.03 -33.54 -8.95
C PRO A 176 4.10 -34.20 -7.56
N GLU A 177 4.31 -35.51 -7.50
CA GLU A 177 4.43 -36.28 -6.25
C GLU A 177 5.70 -35.92 -5.46
N GLU A 178 6.83 -35.71 -6.16
CA GLU A 178 8.10 -35.29 -5.55
C GLU A 178 7.98 -33.87 -4.97
N VAL A 179 7.33 -32.97 -5.72
CA VAL A 179 7.06 -31.60 -5.27
C VAL A 179 6.14 -31.60 -4.06
N ALA A 180 5.03 -32.35 -4.09
CA ALA A 180 4.10 -32.44 -2.96
C ALA A 180 4.78 -32.98 -1.70
N THR A 181 5.62 -34.01 -1.83
CA THR A 181 6.39 -34.58 -0.72
C THR A 181 7.34 -33.56 -0.12
N PHE A 182 8.05 -32.80 -0.97
CA PHE A 182 8.94 -31.73 -0.55
C PHE A 182 8.20 -30.62 0.20
N LEU A 183 7.07 -30.14 -0.34
CA LEU A 183 6.27 -29.08 0.30
C LEU A 183 5.74 -29.51 1.66
N MET A 184 5.29 -30.76 1.79
CA MET A 184 4.83 -31.33 3.07
C MET A 184 5.96 -31.49 4.09
N GLN A 185 7.17 -31.82 3.61
CA GLN A 185 8.34 -32.01 4.46
C GLN A 185 8.88 -30.69 5.02
N GLU A 186 8.96 -29.64 4.19
CA GLU A 186 9.43 -28.31 4.65
C GLU A 186 8.34 -27.55 5.42
N GLY A 187 7.08 -27.70 5.02
CA GLY A 187 5.96 -27.00 5.62
C GLY A 187 5.90 -25.51 5.27
N PRO A 188 4.76 -24.85 5.55
CA PRO A 188 4.48 -23.51 5.06
C PRO A 188 5.44 -22.44 5.62
N VAL A 189 5.83 -22.54 6.89
CA VAL A 189 6.68 -21.52 7.53
C VAL A 189 8.06 -21.44 6.88
N LEU A 190 8.73 -22.58 6.65
CA LEU A 190 10.06 -22.60 6.03
C LEU A 190 9.99 -22.09 4.58
N LEU A 191 8.98 -22.53 3.84
CA LEU A 191 8.78 -22.12 2.45
C LEU A 191 8.50 -20.62 2.34
N GLU A 192 7.70 -20.06 3.23
CA GLU A 192 7.43 -18.61 3.29
C GLU A 192 8.73 -17.83 3.54
N MET A 193 9.54 -18.28 4.50
CA MET A 193 10.84 -17.65 4.79
C MET A 193 11.80 -17.73 3.59
N ARG A 194 11.80 -18.83 2.84
CA ARG A 194 12.59 -18.95 1.60
C ARG A 194 12.14 -17.97 0.54
N VAL A 195 10.83 -17.84 0.31
CA VAL A 195 10.28 -16.88 -0.64
C VAL A 195 10.69 -15.45 -0.26
N LYS A 196 10.48 -15.07 1.01
CA LYS A 196 10.88 -13.74 1.54
C LYS A 196 12.38 -13.50 1.41
N GLN A 197 13.22 -14.50 1.67
CA GLN A 197 14.68 -14.37 1.49
C GLN A 197 15.06 -14.18 0.01
N LEU A 198 14.44 -14.93 -0.92
CA LEU A 198 14.69 -14.76 -2.36
C LEU A 198 14.28 -13.36 -2.84
N MET A 199 13.18 -12.81 -2.31
CA MET A 199 12.76 -11.43 -2.58
C MET A 199 13.79 -10.41 -2.06
N LYS A 200 14.27 -10.58 -0.82
CA LYS A 200 15.35 -9.75 -0.24
C LYS A 200 16.63 -9.78 -1.06
N ASP A 201 16.93 -10.93 -1.66
CA ASP A 201 18.09 -11.15 -2.53
C ASP A 201 17.89 -10.66 -3.97
N SER A 202 16.78 -9.96 -4.27
CA SER A 202 16.43 -9.48 -5.61
C SER A 202 16.27 -10.60 -6.65
N GLN A 203 15.91 -11.82 -6.23
CA GLN A 203 15.67 -12.98 -7.09
C GLN A 203 14.16 -13.20 -7.32
N ALA A 204 13.47 -12.17 -7.80
CA ALA A 204 12.01 -12.13 -7.92
C ALA A 204 11.43 -13.31 -8.74
N GLU A 205 12.08 -13.71 -9.85
CA GLU A 205 11.60 -14.82 -10.69
C GLU A 205 11.61 -16.18 -9.97
N LYS A 206 12.63 -16.41 -9.15
CA LYS A 206 12.78 -17.63 -8.34
C LYS A 206 11.81 -17.63 -7.16
N ALA A 207 11.65 -16.48 -6.52
CA ALA A 207 10.66 -16.30 -5.46
C ALA A 207 9.24 -16.54 -6.00
N ALA A 208 8.92 -16.00 -7.17
CA ALA A 208 7.65 -16.21 -7.85
C ALA A 208 7.41 -17.70 -8.17
N ALA A 209 8.41 -18.41 -8.68
CA ALA A 209 8.30 -19.83 -9.00
C ALA A 209 7.98 -20.68 -7.76
N LEU A 210 8.67 -20.42 -6.64
CA LEU A 210 8.42 -21.14 -5.39
C LEU A 210 7.05 -20.78 -4.80
N ALA A 211 6.71 -19.49 -4.75
CA ALA A 211 5.43 -19.02 -4.21
C ALA A 211 4.22 -19.53 -5.02
N ALA A 212 4.33 -19.58 -6.35
CA ALA A 212 3.29 -20.12 -7.23
C ALA A 212 2.97 -21.58 -6.87
N VAL A 213 4.01 -22.42 -6.76
CA VAL A 213 3.86 -23.84 -6.43
C VAL A 213 3.29 -24.03 -5.02
N CYS A 214 3.73 -23.21 -4.06
CA CYS A 214 3.17 -23.22 -2.70
C CYS A 214 1.69 -22.80 -2.68
N SER A 215 1.29 -21.80 -3.46
CA SER A 215 -0.10 -21.30 -3.51
C SER A 215 -1.08 -22.32 -4.08
N GLN A 216 -0.59 -23.28 -4.86
CA GLN A 216 -1.37 -24.35 -5.47
C GLN A 216 -1.37 -25.64 -4.64
N CYS A 217 -0.70 -25.65 -3.48
CA CYS A 217 -0.58 -26.83 -2.64
C CYS A 217 -1.89 -27.06 -1.84
N PRO A 218 -2.64 -28.15 -2.08
CA PRO A 218 -3.93 -28.37 -1.43
C PRO A 218 -3.81 -28.70 0.08
N ALA A 219 -2.60 -29.02 0.55
CA ALA A 219 -2.36 -29.30 1.96
C ALA A 219 -2.15 -28.03 2.80
N PHE A 220 -1.95 -26.88 2.15
CA PHE A 220 -1.82 -25.61 2.85
C PHE A 220 -3.20 -24.96 3.03
N PRO A 221 -3.38 -24.15 4.10
CA PRO A 221 -4.63 -23.44 4.30
C PRO A 221 -4.98 -22.60 3.06
N GLU A 222 -6.26 -22.57 2.68
CA GLU A 222 -6.75 -21.74 1.57
C GLU A 222 -6.37 -20.26 1.76
N LYS A 223 -6.29 -19.79 3.02
CA LYS A 223 -5.84 -18.44 3.39
C LYS A 223 -4.32 -18.30 3.57
N SER A 224 -3.51 -19.16 2.96
CA SER A 224 -2.06 -19.03 3.05
C SER A 224 -1.58 -17.76 2.33
N SER A 225 -0.55 -17.12 2.90
CA SER A 225 0.08 -15.90 2.36
C SER A 225 0.78 -16.12 1.01
N PHE A 226 0.88 -17.36 0.52
CA PHE A 226 1.62 -17.70 -0.70
C PHE A 226 1.05 -17.05 -1.95
N LYS A 227 -0.26 -16.91 -2.07
CA LYS A 227 -0.85 -16.22 -3.23
C LYS A 227 -0.49 -14.72 -3.22
N GLN A 228 -0.58 -14.07 -2.06
CA GLN A 228 -0.13 -12.68 -1.86
C GLN A 228 1.37 -12.53 -2.21
N LEU A 229 2.23 -13.41 -1.68
CA LEU A 229 3.67 -13.39 -1.97
C LEU A 229 3.96 -13.62 -3.46
N TYR A 230 3.24 -14.54 -4.11
CA TYR A 230 3.39 -14.78 -5.54
C TYR A 230 3.06 -13.54 -6.36
N LEU A 231 1.94 -12.87 -6.08
CA LEU A 231 1.55 -11.63 -6.77
C LEU A 231 2.55 -10.50 -6.53
N VAL A 232 3.06 -10.33 -5.31
CA VAL A 232 4.11 -9.34 -5.02
C VAL A 232 5.39 -9.66 -5.80
N CYS A 233 5.78 -10.94 -5.87
CA CYS A 233 6.94 -11.34 -6.68
C CYS A 233 6.74 -11.00 -8.16
N LEU A 234 5.57 -11.30 -8.73
CA LEU A 234 5.25 -10.96 -10.11
C LEU A 234 5.30 -9.46 -10.39
N CYS A 235 4.87 -8.62 -9.43
CA CYS A 235 4.97 -7.16 -9.54
C CYS A 235 6.42 -6.68 -9.70
N ALA A 236 7.40 -7.42 -9.18
CA ALA A 236 8.83 -7.13 -9.32
C ALA A 236 9.47 -7.73 -10.59
N THR A 237 8.74 -8.52 -11.36
CA THR A 237 9.22 -9.10 -12.64
C THR A 237 8.88 -8.22 -13.84
N SER A 238 9.48 -8.50 -15.00
CA SER A 238 9.13 -7.83 -16.27
C SER A 238 7.93 -8.48 -16.99
N GLU A 239 7.34 -9.55 -16.44
CA GLU A 239 6.30 -10.37 -17.06
C GLU A 239 4.89 -9.75 -16.87
N ARG A 240 4.64 -8.57 -17.47
CA ARG A 240 3.37 -7.84 -17.28
C ARG A 240 2.12 -8.62 -17.70
N ASP A 241 2.18 -9.37 -18.80
CA ASP A 241 1.02 -10.12 -19.29
C ASP A 241 0.64 -11.24 -18.31
N GLN A 242 1.63 -11.96 -17.77
CA GLN A 242 1.41 -12.98 -16.75
C GLN A 242 0.86 -12.38 -15.46
N LEU A 243 1.38 -11.23 -15.03
CA LEU A 243 0.85 -10.52 -13.87
C LEU A 243 -0.63 -10.17 -14.10
N MET A 244 -1.00 -9.59 -15.24
CA MET A 244 -2.39 -9.22 -15.52
C MET A 244 -3.31 -10.44 -15.60
N GLU A 245 -2.83 -11.56 -16.15
CA GLU A 245 -3.57 -12.83 -16.16
C GLU A 245 -3.83 -13.33 -14.73
N GLU A 246 -2.81 -13.36 -13.87
CA GLU A 246 -2.97 -13.80 -12.48
C GLU A 246 -3.85 -12.87 -11.66
N LEU A 247 -3.69 -11.55 -11.82
CA LEU A 247 -4.56 -10.58 -11.16
C LEU A 247 -6.02 -10.75 -11.61
N SER A 248 -6.28 -11.13 -12.87
CA SER A 248 -7.66 -11.32 -13.36
C SER A 248 -8.42 -12.47 -12.68
N LYS A 249 -7.70 -13.39 -12.02
CA LYS A 249 -8.27 -14.54 -11.30
C LYS A 249 -8.72 -14.17 -9.88
N GLU A 250 -8.27 -13.03 -9.36
CA GLU A 250 -8.53 -12.61 -7.98
C GLU A 250 -9.66 -11.59 -7.88
N ASP A 251 -10.48 -11.75 -6.84
CA ASP A 251 -11.48 -10.76 -6.46
C ASP A 251 -10.83 -9.49 -5.90
N CYS A 252 -11.45 -8.33 -6.17
CA CYS A 252 -10.87 -7.06 -5.72
C CYS A 252 -10.97 -6.86 -4.19
N HIS A 253 -11.95 -7.47 -3.53
CA HIS A 253 -12.06 -7.43 -2.07
C HIS A 253 -10.92 -8.21 -1.42
N ASP A 254 -10.65 -9.43 -1.91
CA ASP A 254 -9.52 -10.25 -1.45
C ASP A 254 -8.18 -9.55 -1.73
N ALA A 255 -8.08 -8.83 -2.86
CA ALA A 255 -6.94 -7.98 -3.16
C ALA A 255 -6.71 -6.88 -2.11
N LEU A 256 -7.77 -6.21 -1.65
CA LEU A 256 -7.67 -5.22 -0.59
C LEU A 256 -7.23 -5.85 0.74
N GLU A 257 -7.70 -7.05 1.09
CA GLU A 257 -7.22 -7.79 2.27
C GLU A 257 -5.71 -8.08 2.16
N MET A 258 -5.25 -8.56 1.01
CA MET A 258 -3.82 -8.79 0.75
C MET A 258 -2.97 -7.53 0.90
N ILE A 259 -3.44 -6.38 0.39
CA ILE A 259 -2.74 -5.10 0.49
C ILE A 259 -2.70 -4.61 1.95
N CYS A 260 -3.82 -4.72 2.68
CA CYS A 260 -3.89 -4.36 4.10
C CYS A 260 -2.95 -5.22 4.97
N ASN A 261 -2.82 -6.51 4.65
CA ASN A 261 -1.89 -7.40 5.34
C ASN A 261 -0.44 -6.94 5.15
N LEU A 262 -0.03 -6.62 3.91
CA LEU A 262 1.31 -6.10 3.62
C LEU A 262 1.60 -4.78 4.34
N GLU A 263 0.63 -3.87 4.38
CA GLU A 263 0.77 -2.61 5.12
C GLU A 263 0.91 -2.87 6.63
N SER A 264 0.09 -3.76 7.20
CA SER A 264 0.12 -4.11 8.63
C SER A 264 1.43 -4.78 9.04
N ASP A 265 2.04 -5.55 8.13
CA ASP A 265 3.36 -6.16 8.29
C ASP A 265 4.51 -5.14 8.15
N GLY A 266 4.23 -3.91 7.74
CA GLY A 266 5.20 -2.83 7.56
C GLY A 266 5.92 -2.83 6.20
N ASP A 267 5.51 -3.68 5.25
CA ASP A 267 6.07 -3.71 3.89
C ASP A 267 5.29 -2.77 2.96
N GLU A 268 5.43 -1.47 3.19
CA GLU A 268 4.73 -0.44 2.42
C GLU A 268 5.06 -0.48 0.92
N LYS A 269 6.28 -0.90 0.56
CA LYS A 269 6.72 -1.01 -0.84
C LYS A 269 6.02 -2.15 -1.57
N ALA A 270 5.91 -3.32 -0.93
CA ALA A 270 5.14 -4.44 -1.48
C ALA A 270 3.64 -4.09 -1.56
N ALA A 271 3.08 -3.49 -0.50
CA ALA A 271 1.69 -3.05 -0.47
C ALA A 271 1.39 -2.08 -1.63
N PHE A 272 2.25 -1.08 -1.85
CA PHE A 272 2.10 -0.13 -2.94
C PHE A 272 2.25 -0.75 -4.32
N SER A 273 3.20 -1.66 -4.50
CA SER A 273 3.41 -2.35 -5.77
C SER A 273 2.19 -3.19 -6.15
N LEU A 274 1.66 -3.96 -5.19
CA LEU A 274 0.47 -4.79 -5.39
C LEU A 274 -0.78 -3.93 -5.63
N CYS A 275 -0.96 -2.86 -4.83
CA CYS A 275 -2.07 -1.91 -4.98
C CYS A 275 -2.05 -1.22 -6.35
N SER A 276 -0.87 -0.78 -6.81
CA SER A 276 -0.68 -0.18 -8.14
C SER A 276 -1.03 -1.16 -9.26
N ALA A 277 -0.69 -2.45 -9.11
CA ALA A 277 -0.97 -3.48 -10.09
C ALA A 277 -2.48 -3.75 -10.21
N PHE A 278 -3.18 -3.91 -9.08
CA PHE A 278 -4.64 -4.05 -9.09
C PHE A 278 -5.36 -2.80 -9.59
N LEU A 279 -4.88 -1.59 -9.22
CA LEU A 279 -5.47 -0.35 -9.71
C LEU A 279 -5.30 -0.26 -11.23
N THR A 280 -4.10 -0.55 -11.74
CA THR A 280 -3.83 -0.61 -13.19
C THR A 280 -4.78 -1.57 -13.90
N ARG A 281 -5.04 -2.76 -13.33
CA ARG A 281 -6.05 -3.71 -13.85
C ARG A 281 -7.42 -3.05 -13.97
N GLN A 282 -7.90 -2.41 -12.93
CA GLN A 282 -9.23 -1.77 -12.94
C GLN A 282 -9.33 -0.62 -13.93
N LEU A 283 -8.31 0.23 -14.00
CA LEU A 283 -8.26 1.35 -14.94
C LEU A 283 -8.32 0.87 -16.39
N LEU A 284 -7.61 -0.22 -16.70
CA LEU A 284 -7.56 -0.82 -18.04
C LEU A 284 -8.81 -1.63 -18.38
N GLN A 285 -9.49 -2.22 -17.41
CA GLN A 285 -10.73 -2.98 -17.62
C GLN A 285 -11.98 -2.09 -17.56
N GLY A 286 -11.88 -0.91 -16.94
CA GLY A 286 -13.01 -0.03 -16.69
C GLY A 286 -13.94 -0.50 -15.58
N ASP A 287 -13.47 -1.40 -14.70
CA ASP A 287 -14.26 -1.97 -13.61
C ASP A 287 -14.34 -0.98 -12.44
N SER A 288 -15.56 -0.66 -11.98
CA SER A 288 -15.80 0.25 -10.87
C SER A 288 -15.88 -0.44 -9.50
N TYR A 289 -15.95 -1.77 -9.44
CA TYR A 289 -16.06 -2.50 -8.18
C TYR A 289 -14.82 -2.28 -7.31
N CYS A 290 -14.98 -1.78 -6.07
CA CYS A 290 -13.87 -1.43 -5.17
C CYS A 290 -12.89 -0.35 -5.69
N ALA A 291 -13.18 0.30 -6.82
CA ALA A 291 -12.24 1.21 -7.47
C ALA A 291 -11.94 2.47 -6.65
N TRP A 292 -12.91 2.96 -5.90
CA TRP A 292 -12.70 4.10 -5.01
C TRP A 292 -11.80 3.73 -3.83
N GLU A 293 -12.11 2.62 -3.15
CA GLU A 293 -11.33 2.11 -2.02
C GLU A 293 -9.88 1.86 -2.43
N LEU A 294 -9.67 1.22 -3.59
CA LEU A 294 -8.35 0.94 -4.13
C LEU A 294 -7.61 2.23 -4.52
N THR A 295 -8.27 3.19 -5.18
CA THR A 295 -7.66 4.48 -5.55
C THR A 295 -7.26 5.28 -4.30
N LEU A 296 -8.11 5.29 -3.27
CA LEU A 296 -7.84 5.99 -2.00
C LEU A 296 -6.71 5.32 -1.22
N PHE A 297 -6.68 3.99 -1.19
CA PHE A 297 -5.60 3.24 -0.54
C PHE A 297 -4.27 3.48 -1.25
N TRP A 298 -4.28 3.40 -2.59
CA TRP A 298 -3.15 3.68 -3.45
C TRP A 298 -2.58 5.08 -3.23
N SER A 299 -3.44 6.12 -3.18
CA SER A 299 -2.97 7.50 -2.98
C SER A 299 -2.31 7.71 -1.63
N LYS A 300 -2.83 7.10 -0.56
CA LYS A 300 -2.24 7.18 0.79
C LYS A 300 -0.88 6.47 0.88
N LEU A 301 -0.73 5.33 0.21
CA LEU A 301 0.57 4.65 0.09
C LEU A 301 1.54 5.50 -0.73
N LEU A 302 1.10 6.01 -1.89
CA LEU A 302 1.89 6.86 -2.76
C LEU A 302 2.42 8.09 -2.02
N LYS A 303 1.55 8.79 -1.28
CA LYS A 303 1.91 10.01 -0.53
C LYS A 303 2.97 9.75 0.54
N ARG A 304 2.97 8.56 1.16
CA ARG A 304 3.99 8.16 2.15
C ARG A 304 5.32 7.80 1.51
N LEU A 305 5.29 7.15 0.34
CA LEU A 305 6.48 6.64 -0.32
C LEU A 305 7.20 7.69 -1.19
N GLU A 306 6.47 8.63 -1.77
CA GLU A 306 7.05 9.63 -2.66
C GLU A 306 7.64 10.82 -1.88
N PRO A 307 8.89 11.22 -2.17
CA PRO A 307 9.57 12.28 -1.43
C PRO A 307 9.11 13.69 -1.82
N THR A 308 8.40 13.85 -2.95
CA THR A 308 7.98 15.17 -3.47
C THR A 308 6.54 15.14 -3.97
N GLU A 309 5.86 16.29 -3.89
CA GLU A 309 4.52 16.46 -4.47
C GLU A 309 4.51 16.24 -5.98
N GLN A 310 5.58 16.65 -6.68
CA GLN A 310 5.65 16.47 -8.12
C GLN A 310 5.68 14.99 -8.51
N ALA A 311 6.43 14.15 -7.79
CA ALA A 311 6.47 12.71 -8.07
C ALA A 311 5.10 12.04 -7.84
N PHE A 312 4.38 12.44 -6.78
CA PHE A 312 3.00 12.03 -6.56
C PHE A 312 2.09 12.42 -7.75
N LEU A 313 2.17 13.68 -8.17
CA LEU A 313 1.38 14.21 -9.28
C LEU A 313 1.69 13.51 -10.61
N ASP A 314 2.96 13.20 -10.88
CA ASP A 314 3.39 12.49 -12.08
C ASP A 314 2.81 11.07 -12.13
N GLN A 315 2.76 10.37 -10.99
CA GLN A 315 2.13 9.05 -10.88
C GLN A 315 0.62 9.12 -11.08
N CYS A 316 -0.06 10.12 -10.51
CA CYS A 316 -1.48 10.37 -10.77
C CYS A 316 -1.75 10.65 -12.25
N ARG A 317 -0.90 11.44 -12.92
CA ARG A 317 -0.97 11.67 -14.39
C ARG A 317 -0.86 10.35 -15.15
N GLN A 318 0.13 9.52 -14.83
CA GLN A 318 0.31 8.21 -15.47
C GLN A 318 -0.91 7.31 -15.30
N MET A 319 -1.45 7.20 -14.09
CA MET A 319 -2.68 6.43 -13.84
C MET A 319 -3.86 6.98 -14.65
N SER A 320 -4.02 8.31 -14.70
CA SER A 320 -5.10 8.93 -15.48
C SER A 320 -5.02 8.55 -16.96
N LEU A 321 -3.81 8.42 -17.52
CA LEU A 321 -3.56 8.03 -18.91
C LEU A 321 -3.98 6.59 -19.23
N LEU A 322 -4.04 5.71 -18.22
CA LEU A 322 -4.48 4.33 -18.35
C LEU A 322 -6.01 4.20 -18.21
N SER A 323 -6.65 5.13 -17.49
CA SER A 323 -8.08 5.13 -17.24
C SER A 323 -8.88 5.16 -18.55
N LYS A 324 -9.78 4.18 -18.70
CA LYS A 324 -10.76 4.11 -19.80
C LYS A 324 -12.10 4.76 -19.48
N THR A 325 -12.37 5.10 -18.23
CA THR A 325 -13.66 5.69 -17.82
C THR A 325 -13.46 7.02 -17.12
N VAL A 326 -14.45 7.91 -17.28
CA VAL A 326 -14.49 9.22 -16.63
C VAL A 326 -14.48 9.08 -15.11
N TYR A 327 -15.20 8.11 -14.55
CA TYR A 327 -15.29 7.90 -13.11
C TYR A 327 -13.92 7.66 -12.46
N HIS A 328 -13.06 6.84 -13.05
CA HIS A 328 -11.72 6.61 -12.53
C HIS A 328 -10.86 7.89 -12.56
N ILE A 329 -10.98 8.69 -13.62
CA ILE A 329 -10.28 9.98 -13.70
C ILE A 329 -10.78 10.93 -12.60
N LEU A 330 -12.09 10.97 -12.34
CA LEU A 330 -12.67 11.75 -11.25
C LEU A 330 -12.21 11.26 -9.87
N PHE A 331 -12.01 9.96 -9.64
CA PHE A 331 -11.42 9.45 -8.41
C PHE A 331 -9.97 9.93 -8.23
N LEU A 332 -9.17 9.91 -9.31
CA LEU A 332 -7.81 10.45 -9.29
C LEU A 332 -7.79 11.96 -8.99
N ILE A 333 -8.70 12.74 -9.57
CA ILE A 333 -8.84 14.17 -9.26
C ILE A 333 -9.16 14.35 -7.76
N LYS A 334 -10.11 13.57 -7.21
CA LYS A 334 -10.49 13.66 -5.80
C LYS A 334 -9.30 13.38 -4.86
N VAL A 335 -8.47 12.38 -5.15
CA VAL A 335 -7.30 12.09 -4.31
C VAL A 335 -6.20 13.14 -4.48
N VAL A 336 -6.02 13.72 -5.67
CA VAL A 336 -5.10 14.87 -5.83
C VAL A 336 -5.58 16.05 -4.97
N GLN A 337 -6.88 16.37 -5.00
CA GLN A 337 -7.45 17.44 -4.17
C GLN A 337 -7.36 17.18 -2.66
N SER A 338 -7.28 15.91 -2.22
CA SER A 338 -7.17 15.57 -0.79
C SER A 338 -5.74 15.53 -0.28
N GLU A 339 -4.80 15.07 -1.10
CA GLU A 339 -3.40 14.83 -0.70
C GLU A 339 -2.44 15.98 -1.08
N ILE A 340 -2.86 16.86 -1.99
CA ILE A 340 -2.07 17.97 -2.52
C ILE A 340 -2.91 19.25 -2.46
N ASP A 341 -2.29 20.33 -1.98
CA ASP A 341 -2.93 21.65 -1.92
C ASP A 341 -3.09 22.25 -3.34
N HIS A 342 -3.11 23.59 -3.44
CA HIS A 342 -3.27 24.34 -4.68
C HIS A 342 -2.26 23.98 -5.79
N THR A 343 -1.09 23.41 -5.46
CA THR A 343 -0.08 22.95 -6.43
C THR A 343 -0.58 21.82 -7.33
N GLY A 344 -1.58 21.05 -6.89
CA GLY A 344 -2.19 19.97 -7.68
C GLY A 344 -3.22 20.44 -8.71
N LEU A 345 -3.68 21.69 -8.64
CA LEU A 345 -4.78 22.19 -9.47
C LEU A 345 -4.53 22.07 -10.98
N PRO A 346 -3.35 22.41 -11.54
CA PRO A 346 -3.09 22.22 -12.96
C PRO A 346 -3.26 20.76 -13.40
N VAL A 347 -2.84 19.80 -12.56
CA VAL A 347 -2.98 18.36 -12.84
C VAL A 347 -4.45 17.95 -12.85
N CYS A 348 -5.24 18.45 -11.90
CA CYS A 348 -6.68 18.22 -11.89
C CYS A 348 -7.35 18.72 -13.18
N ILE A 349 -6.95 19.90 -13.69
CA ILE A 349 -7.48 20.44 -14.94
C ILE A 349 -7.03 19.63 -16.16
N GLU A 350 -5.77 19.20 -16.23
CA GLU A 350 -5.31 18.27 -17.27
C GLU A 350 -6.12 16.96 -17.28
N MET A 351 -6.42 16.41 -16.10
CA MET A 351 -7.27 15.24 -15.94
C MET A 351 -8.71 15.50 -16.36
N CYS A 352 -9.29 16.66 -16.04
CA CYS A 352 -10.62 17.05 -16.52
C CYS A 352 -10.67 17.16 -18.05
N ILE A 353 -9.67 17.78 -18.67
CA ILE A 353 -9.52 17.85 -20.12
C ILE A 353 -9.51 16.45 -20.72
N ARG A 354 -8.73 15.54 -20.13
CA ARG A 354 -8.69 14.15 -20.57
C ARG A 354 -10.06 13.49 -20.41
N ALA A 355 -10.72 13.67 -19.27
CA ALA A 355 -12.04 13.10 -19.00
C ALA A 355 -13.09 13.54 -20.04
N LEU A 356 -13.08 14.81 -20.45
CA LEU A 356 -13.95 15.32 -21.52
C LEU A 356 -13.69 14.65 -22.89
N ARG A 357 -12.44 14.21 -23.12
CA ARG A 357 -12.01 13.52 -24.35
C ARG A 357 -12.24 12.01 -24.33
N VAL A 358 -12.58 11.41 -23.18
CA VAL A 358 -12.91 9.99 -23.13
C VAL A 358 -14.21 9.76 -23.91
N GLU A 359 -14.21 8.78 -24.80
CA GLU A 359 -15.41 8.33 -25.51
C GLU A 359 -16.33 7.63 -24.50
N SER A 360 -17.28 8.39 -23.94
CA SER A 360 -18.38 7.87 -23.13
C SER A 360 -19.71 8.16 -23.82
N ASP A 361 -20.58 7.16 -23.87
CA ASP A 361 -21.94 7.29 -24.40
C ASP A 361 -22.90 7.98 -23.40
N ASP A 362 -22.43 8.25 -22.18
CA ASP A 362 -23.24 8.83 -21.10
C ASP A 362 -22.96 10.33 -20.91
N GLY A 363 -23.88 11.17 -21.40
CA GLY A 363 -23.85 12.63 -21.23
C GLY A 363 -23.73 13.07 -19.76
N ASN A 364 -24.24 12.27 -18.81
CA ASN A 364 -24.17 12.58 -17.38
C ASN A 364 -22.73 12.58 -16.84
N THR A 365 -21.87 11.73 -17.40
CA THR A 365 -20.45 11.70 -16.99
C THR A 365 -19.73 12.99 -17.38
N LYS A 366 -19.98 13.53 -18.59
CA LYS A 366 -19.39 14.78 -19.05
C LYS A 366 -19.95 16.00 -18.31
N ALA A 367 -21.24 15.99 -17.97
CA ALA A 367 -21.83 17.01 -17.10
C ALA A 367 -21.17 17.03 -15.72
N SER A 368 -20.87 15.84 -15.14
CA SER A 368 -20.15 15.74 -13.87
C SER A 368 -18.72 16.30 -13.95
N VAL A 369 -18.05 16.16 -15.09
CA VAL A 369 -16.73 16.78 -15.33
C VAL A 369 -16.86 18.30 -15.39
N CYS A 370 -17.88 18.83 -16.07
CA CYS A 370 -18.14 20.28 -16.12
C CYS A 370 -18.37 20.87 -14.73
N LYS A 371 -19.17 20.21 -13.88
CA LYS A 371 -19.35 20.59 -12.46
C LYS A 371 -18.03 20.58 -11.70
N THR A 372 -17.23 19.54 -11.90
CA THR A 372 -15.90 19.42 -11.28
C THR A 372 -14.99 20.58 -11.67
N ILE A 373 -14.93 20.95 -12.95
CA ILE A 373 -14.15 22.08 -13.45
C ILE A 373 -14.62 23.40 -12.82
N SER A 374 -15.94 23.65 -12.77
CA SER A 374 -16.51 24.85 -12.14
C SER A 374 -16.15 24.97 -10.66
N CYS A 375 -16.07 23.85 -9.94
CA CYS A 375 -15.62 23.82 -8.55
C CYS A 375 -14.10 24.05 -8.40
N LEU A 376 -13.30 23.58 -9.36
CA LEU A 376 -11.85 23.76 -9.37
C LEU A 376 -11.43 25.20 -9.75
N LEU A 377 -12.21 25.88 -10.59
CA LEU A 377 -11.96 27.23 -11.08
C LEU A 377 -13.12 28.18 -10.75
N PRO A 378 -13.45 28.40 -9.47
CA PRO A 378 -14.66 29.12 -9.07
C PRO A 378 -14.63 30.62 -9.41
N THR A 379 -13.44 31.19 -9.59
CA THR A 379 -13.24 32.61 -9.93
C THR A 379 -13.15 32.87 -11.43
N ASP A 380 -13.10 31.83 -12.26
CA ASP A 380 -13.01 31.96 -13.72
C ASP A 380 -14.41 31.93 -14.34
N LEU A 381 -15.01 33.12 -14.48
CA LEU A 381 -16.38 33.26 -14.99
C LEU A 381 -16.55 32.72 -16.42
N GLU A 382 -15.54 32.88 -17.27
CA GLU A 382 -15.57 32.37 -18.64
C GLU A 382 -15.61 30.83 -18.65
N VAL A 383 -14.75 30.20 -17.85
CA VAL A 383 -14.74 28.73 -17.70
C VAL A 383 -16.05 28.24 -17.09
N LYS A 384 -16.60 28.92 -16.07
CA LYS A 384 -17.91 28.57 -15.48
C LYS A 384 -19.04 28.63 -16.50
N ARG A 385 -19.12 29.71 -17.30
CA ARG A 385 -20.11 29.86 -18.37
C ARG A 385 -19.95 28.76 -19.42
N ALA A 386 -18.73 28.45 -19.82
CA ALA A 386 -18.45 27.38 -20.77
C ALA A 386 -18.87 26.00 -20.22
N CYS A 387 -18.55 25.69 -18.95
CA CYS A 387 -18.95 24.45 -18.31
C CYS A 387 -20.47 24.33 -18.18
N GLN A 388 -21.16 25.39 -17.74
CA GLN A 388 -22.61 25.39 -17.58
C GLN A 388 -23.34 25.26 -18.92
N LEU A 389 -22.84 25.94 -19.96
CA LEU A 389 -23.39 25.79 -21.31
C LEU A 389 -23.16 24.37 -21.83
N THR A 390 -21.98 23.78 -21.60
CA THR A 390 -21.69 22.40 -21.97
C THR A 390 -22.63 21.42 -21.29
N GLU A 391 -22.86 21.58 -19.98
CA GLU A 391 -23.84 20.77 -19.23
C GLU A 391 -25.24 20.87 -19.84
N PHE A 392 -25.73 22.08 -20.09
CA PHE A 392 -27.02 22.29 -20.74
C PHE A 392 -27.11 21.63 -22.13
N LEU A 393 -26.05 21.73 -22.94
CA LEU A 393 -26.03 21.16 -24.29
C LEU A 393 -25.99 19.63 -24.29
N LEU A 394 -25.45 19.01 -23.24
CA LEU A 394 -25.46 17.56 -23.07
C LEU A 394 -26.84 17.07 -22.60
N GLU A 395 -27.49 17.81 -21.70
CA GLU A 395 -28.82 17.50 -21.19
C GLU A 395 -29.65 18.79 -20.98
N PRO A 396 -30.48 19.19 -21.97
CA PRO A 396 -31.25 20.44 -21.92
C PRO A 396 -32.42 20.41 -20.91
N THR A 397 -32.12 20.61 -19.63
CA THR A 397 -33.14 20.70 -18.57
C THR A 397 -33.50 22.15 -18.23
N VAL A 398 -34.66 22.35 -17.60
CA VAL A 398 -35.11 23.67 -17.10
C VAL A 398 -34.11 24.24 -16.09
N ASP A 399 -33.60 23.40 -15.17
CA ASP A 399 -32.62 23.82 -14.16
C ASP A 399 -31.29 24.24 -14.80
N ALA A 400 -30.79 23.45 -15.77
CA ALA A 400 -29.57 23.79 -16.50
C ALA A 400 -29.73 25.08 -17.30
N TYR A 401 -30.90 25.32 -17.90
CA TYR A 401 -31.21 26.55 -18.62
C TYR A 401 -31.12 27.80 -17.70
N TYR A 402 -31.80 27.77 -16.54
CA TYR A 402 -31.76 28.90 -15.61
C TYR A 402 -30.38 29.12 -14.98
N ALA A 403 -29.59 28.05 -14.81
CA ALA A 403 -28.20 28.17 -14.40
C ALA A 403 -27.33 28.85 -15.49
N VAL A 404 -27.55 28.55 -16.78
CA VAL A 404 -26.92 29.29 -17.89
C VAL A 404 -27.36 30.76 -17.85
N GLU A 405 -28.67 31.04 -17.74
CA GLU A 405 -29.20 32.41 -17.69
C GLU A 405 -28.56 33.22 -16.57
N THR A 406 -28.45 32.63 -15.38
CA THR A 406 -27.84 33.29 -14.22
C THR A 406 -26.40 33.68 -14.50
N LEU A 407 -25.56 32.74 -14.99
CA LEU A 407 -24.13 32.99 -15.21
C LEU A 407 -23.86 33.94 -16.39
N TYR A 408 -24.67 33.91 -17.45
CA TYR A 408 -24.50 34.79 -18.61
C TYR A 408 -25.00 36.22 -18.36
N ASN A 409 -25.83 36.44 -17.35
CA ASN A 409 -26.24 37.77 -16.90
C ASN A 409 -25.28 38.38 -15.86
N GLU A 410 -24.34 37.62 -15.30
CA GLU A 410 -23.27 38.18 -14.46
C GLU A 410 -22.39 39.12 -15.30
N PRO A 411 -21.93 40.27 -14.75
CA PRO A 411 -21.07 41.19 -15.49
C PRO A 411 -19.68 40.59 -15.73
N ASP A 412 -19.10 40.88 -16.90
CA ASP A 412 -17.75 40.42 -17.24
C ASP A 412 -16.71 40.95 -16.24
N GLN A 413 -15.85 40.05 -15.78
CA GLN A 413 -14.76 40.37 -14.87
C GLN A 413 -13.47 40.56 -15.67
N LYS A 414 -12.65 41.56 -15.30
CA LYS A 414 -11.30 41.69 -15.86
C LYS A 414 -10.44 40.55 -15.31
N VAL A 415 -10.04 39.64 -16.18
CA VAL A 415 -9.12 38.55 -15.83
C VAL A 415 -7.72 39.14 -15.65
N GLU A 416 -7.20 39.12 -14.42
CA GLU A 416 -5.80 39.44 -14.15
C GLU A 416 -4.95 38.18 -14.36
N GLU A 417 -4.32 38.04 -15.52
CA GLU A 417 -3.57 36.84 -15.94
C GLU A 417 -2.51 36.40 -14.89
N GLU A 418 -1.88 37.34 -14.19
CA GLU A 418 -0.87 37.08 -13.16
C GLU A 418 -1.43 36.40 -11.89
N LYS A 419 -2.75 36.47 -11.67
CA LYS A 419 -3.43 35.87 -10.51
C LYS A 419 -4.14 34.56 -10.85
N MET A 420 -4.02 34.09 -12.09
CA MET A 420 -4.71 32.89 -12.52
C MET A 420 -4.13 31.65 -11.84
N PRO A 421 -4.98 30.76 -11.31
CA PRO A 421 -4.52 29.63 -10.53
C PRO A 421 -3.97 28.48 -11.40
N VAL A 422 -4.09 28.60 -12.73
CA VAL A 422 -3.55 27.67 -13.73
C VAL A 422 -2.88 28.43 -14.89
N PRO A 423 -1.90 27.83 -15.59
CA PRO A 423 -1.29 28.45 -16.76
C PRO A 423 -2.30 28.78 -17.87
N ASN A 424 -2.12 29.93 -18.54
CA ASN A 424 -3.04 30.36 -19.60
C ASN A 424 -3.12 29.35 -20.76
N SER A 425 -2.02 28.68 -21.10
CA SER A 425 -2.02 27.61 -22.12
C SER A 425 -3.00 26.48 -21.78
N LEU A 426 -3.00 26.04 -20.53
CA LEU A 426 -3.88 24.97 -20.04
C LEU A 426 -5.34 25.44 -19.98
N ARG A 427 -5.56 26.67 -19.53
CA ARG A 427 -6.88 27.32 -19.56
C ARG A 427 -7.46 27.39 -20.97
N CYS A 428 -6.65 27.81 -21.95
CA CYS A 428 -7.07 27.83 -23.36
C CYS A 428 -7.39 26.43 -23.88
N GLU A 429 -6.56 25.43 -23.57
CA GLU A 429 -6.83 24.04 -23.96
C GLU A 429 -8.17 23.54 -23.40
N LEU A 430 -8.45 23.83 -22.13
CA LEU A 430 -9.72 23.49 -21.48
C LEU A 430 -10.93 24.09 -22.24
N LEU A 431 -10.90 25.39 -22.50
CA LEU A 431 -11.97 26.08 -23.23
C LEU A 431 -12.17 25.50 -24.63
N LEU A 432 -11.08 25.22 -25.35
CA LEU A 432 -11.13 24.59 -26.67
C LEU A 432 -11.80 23.21 -26.62
N VAL A 433 -11.48 22.39 -25.61
CA VAL A 433 -12.09 21.07 -25.45
C VAL A 433 -13.58 21.16 -25.12
N LEU A 434 -14.00 22.10 -24.28
CA LEU A 434 -15.43 22.33 -24.03
C LEU A 434 -16.16 22.72 -25.32
N LYS A 435 -15.59 23.64 -26.10
CA LYS A 435 -16.14 24.06 -27.40
C LYS A 435 -16.31 22.91 -28.39
N THR A 436 -15.46 21.86 -28.33
CA THR A 436 -15.64 20.67 -29.20
C THR A 436 -16.95 19.91 -28.93
N GLN A 437 -17.58 20.12 -27.77
CA GLN A 437 -18.85 19.50 -27.41
C GLN A 437 -20.06 20.31 -27.92
N TRP A 438 -19.85 21.51 -28.47
CA TRP A 438 -20.94 22.43 -28.78
C TRP A 438 -21.35 22.34 -30.26
N PRO A 439 -22.66 22.40 -30.57
CA PRO A 439 -23.14 22.50 -31.94
C PRO A 439 -22.96 23.90 -32.55
N PHE A 440 -22.57 24.90 -31.74
CA PHE A 440 -22.35 26.29 -32.14
C PHE A 440 -21.30 26.96 -31.24
N ASP A 441 -20.74 28.11 -31.67
CA ASP A 441 -19.80 28.91 -30.88
C ASP A 441 -20.42 30.29 -30.52
N PRO A 442 -20.76 30.56 -29.25
CA PRO A 442 -21.42 31.78 -28.81
C PRO A 442 -20.45 32.93 -28.42
N GLU A 443 -19.16 32.87 -28.79
CA GLU A 443 -18.10 33.81 -28.36
C GLU A 443 -18.43 35.31 -28.49
N PHE A 444 -19.39 35.68 -29.34
CA PHE A 444 -19.83 37.07 -29.55
C PHE A 444 -21.34 37.28 -29.42
N TRP A 445 -22.06 36.35 -28.78
CA TRP A 445 -23.51 36.42 -28.65
C TRP A 445 -23.92 37.17 -27.37
N ASP A 446 -24.96 38.00 -27.49
CA ASP A 446 -25.67 38.51 -26.32
C ASP A 446 -26.57 37.42 -25.71
N TRP A 447 -26.96 37.59 -24.45
CA TRP A 447 -27.87 36.64 -23.78
C TRP A 447 -29.15 36.41 -24.58
N ARG A 448 -29.69 37.45 -25.24
CA ARG A 448 -30.89 37.35 -26.08
C ARG A 448 -30.72 36.37 -27.25
N THR A 449 -29.53 36.33 -27.85
CA THR A 449 -29.25 35.41 -28.96
C THR A 449 -29.01 33.98 -28.44
N LEU A 450 -28.28 33.84 -27.32
CA LEU A 450 -28.08 32.54 -26.69
C LEU A 450 -29.40 31.92 -26.17
N LYS A 451 -30.23 32.71 -25.47
CA LYS A 451 -31.56 32.31 -24.96
C LYS A 451 -32.43 31.69 -26.06
N ARG A 452 -32.48 32.31 -27.24
CA ARG A 452 -33.26 31.78 -28.38
C ARG A 452 -32.77 30.42 -28.85
N GLN A 453 -31.46 30.18 -28.87
CA GLN A 453 -30.90 28.89 -29.26
C GLN A 453 -31.11 27.83 -28.18
N CYS A 454 -30.94 28.18 -26.90
CA CYS A 454 -31.20 27.27 -25.79
C CYS A 454 -32.66 26.81 -25.79
N LEU A 455 -33.62 27.74 -25.88
CA LEU A 455 -35.05 27.38 -25.93
C LEU A 455 -35.40 26.50 -27.13
N ALA A 456 -34.74 26.68 -28.27
CA ALA A 456 -34.95 25.82 -29.44
C ALA A 456 -34.46 24.38 -29.22
N LEU A 457 -33.40 24.19 -28.43
CA LEU A 457 -32.84 22.88 -28.09
C LEU A 457 -33.61 22.15 -27.00
N MET A 458 -34.36 22.87 -26.16
CA MET A 458 -35.13 22.29 -25.04
C MET A 458 -36.41 21.56 -25.46
N GLY A 459 -36.89 21.69 -26.69
CA GLY A 459 -38.08 20.95 -27.12
C GLY A 459 -39.34 21.26 -26.29
N GLU A 460 -39.94 20.24 -25.65
CA GLU A 460 -41.18 20.39 -24.88
C GLU A 460 -40.96 21.14 -23.56
N GLU A 461 -39.76 21.01 -22.98
CA GLU A 461 -39.31 21.65 -21.75
C GLU A 461 -39.28 23.18 -21.89
N ALA A 462 -39.14 23.70 -23.12
CA ALA A 462 -39.23 25.13 -23.40
C ALA A 462 -40.59 25.73 -23.03
N SER A 463 -41.68 24.93 -23.08
CA SER A 463 -43.03 25.38 -22.67
C SER A 463 -43.13 25.64 -21.17
N ILE A 464 -42.35 24.89 -20.37
CA ILE A 464 -42.25 25.07 -18.91
C ILE A 464 -41.53 26.38 -18.62
N VAL A 465 -40.37 26.61 -19.27
CA VAL A 465 -39.63 27.89 -19.14
C VAL A 465 -40.50 29.07 -19.53
N SER A 466 -41.21 28.99 -20.66
CA SER A 466 -42.13 30.07 -21.08
C SER A 466 -43.24 30.32 -20.07
N SER A 467 -43.75 29.28 -19.40
CA SER A 467 -44.79 29.44 -18.38
C SER A 467 -44.25 30.08 -17.11
N ILE A 468 -43.03 29.72 -16.70
CA ILE A 468 -42.35 30.31 -15.54
C ILE A 468 -41.99 31.77 -15.81
N ASP A 469 -41.43 32.09 -16.97
CA ASP A 469 -41.08 33.46 -17.36
C ASP A 469 -42.33 34.36 -17.38
N LEU A 470 -43.47 33.89 -17.88
CA LEU A 470 -44.74 34.61 -17.84
C LEU A 470 -45.23 34.89 -16.41
N LEU A 471 -45.07 33.92 -15.50
CA LEU A 471 -45.43 34.10 -14.08
C LEU A 471 -44.50 35.11 -13.37
N ASN A 472 -43.23 35.15 -13.75
CA ASN A 472 -42.25 36.10 -13.20
C ASN A 472 -42.42 37.52 -13.77
N GLU A 473 -42.93 37.66 -15.00
CA GLU A 473 -43.27 38.97 -15.60
C GLU A 473 -44.57 39.58 -15.01
N GLU A 474 -45.40 38.78 -14.33
CA GLU A 474 -46.69 39.21 -13.74
C GLU A 474 -46.62 39.69 -12.27
N GLU A 475 -45.44 39.86 -11.67
CA GLU A 475 -45.28 40.60 -10.39
C GLU A 475 -44.90 42.07 -10.64
N PRO A 476 -45.87 43.00 -10.80
CA PRO A 476 -45.55 44.41 -10.74
C PRO A 476 -45.17 44.79 -9.30
N GLN A 477 -44.00 45.41 -9.16
CA GLN A 477 -43.62 46.21 -8.01
C GLN A 477 -44.78 47.15 -7.65
N GLN A 478 -45.51 46.85 -6.58
CA GLN A 478 -46.37 47.84 -5.95
C GLN A 478 -45.47 48.74 -5.11
N ASP A 479 -45.25 49.93 -5.63
CA ASP A 479 -44.83 51.09 -4.86
C ASP A 479 -45.78 51.29 -3.66
N GLU A 480 -45.29 51.06 -2.44
CA GLU A 480 -45.81 51.73 -1.24
C GLU A 480 -44.66 52.42 -0.51
N GLU A 481 -44.42 53.68 -0.89
CA GLU A 481 -43.78 54.64 0.00
C GLU A 481 -44.74 55.04 1.13
N ALA A 482 -44.17 55.02 2.34
CA ALA A 482 -44.56 55.74 3.56
C ALA A 482 -45.65 55.12 4.47
N PHE A 483 -45.23 54.54 5.61
CA PHE A 483 -45.31 55.23 6.92
C PHE A 483 -44.48 54.49 8.01
N SER A 484 -43.42 55.17 8.45
CA SER A 484 -42.99 55.35 9.85
C SER A 484 -42.43 54.19 10.71
N GLN A 485 -41.10 54.19 10.80
CA GLN A 485 -40.29 54.53 12.00
C GLN A 485 -40.24 53.61 13.25
N VAL A 486 -38.99 53.35 13.68
CA VAL A 486 -38.49 52.93 15.02
C VAL A 486 -38.54 51.39 15.24
N THR A 487 -37.44 50.62 15.40
CA THR A 487 -36.25 50.79 16.26
C THR A 487 -35.12 49.81 15.87
N SER A 488 -33.85 50.27 15.93
CA SER A 488 -32.65 49.68 16.59
C SER A 488 -32.57 48.13 16.74
N ARG A 489 -31.48 47.38 16.49
CA ARG A 489 -30.04 47.58 16.72
C ARG A 489 -29.28 46.27 16.36
N THR A 490 -27.98 46.39 16.06
CA THR A 490 -26.84 45.43 16.25
C THR A 490 -26.72 44.12 15.44
N ALA A 491 -25.75 44.13 14.53
CA ALA A 491 -24.46 43.40 14.53
C ALA A 491 -24.37 41.85 14.64
N ASP A 492 -23.47 41.34 13.79
CA ASP A 492 -22.50 40.24 13.94
C ASP A 492 -22.73 38.87 13.25
N TYR A 493 -21.75 38.57 12.37
CA TYR A 493 -21.05 37.30 12.07
C TYR A 493 -21.76 35.94 12.23
N GLN A 494 -21.72 35.11 11.17
CA GLN A 494 -20.99 33.84 11.21
C GLN A 494 -20.81 33.14 9.85
N PHE A 495 -19.56 32.74 9.62
CA PHE A 495 -19.02 31.77 8.67
C PHE A 495 -19.18 30.33 9.21
N LEU A 496 -19.03 29.33 8.33
CA LEU A 496 -19.03 27.86 8.55
C LEU A 496 -20.44 27.27 8.72
N GLU A 497 -20.84 26.15 8.14
CA GLU A 497 -20.21 24.89 7.73
C GLU A 497 -21.28 24.14 6.91
N PHE A 498 -20.95 23.29 5.94
CA PHE A 498 -21.51 21.92 5.90
C PHE A 498 -20.81 21.07 4.85
N ARG A 499 -19.96 20.18 5.37
CA ARG A 499 -19.30 19.05 4.73
C ARG A 499 -20.20 17.84 4.90
N GLY A 500 -20.43 17.08 3.83
CA GLY A 500 -20.74 15.65 3.88
C GLY A 500 -22.22 15.23 3.93
N ARG A 501 -22.68 14.60 2.84
CA ARG A 501 -23.17 13.20 2.77
C ARG A 501 -23.83 12.98 1.40
N ILE A 502 -23.11 12.37 0.47
CA ILE A 502 -23.32 11.04 -0.16
C ILE A 502 -22.18 10.86 -1.15
#